data_AF-A0A3S1TKF4-F1
#
_entry.id   AF-A0A3S1TKF4-F1
#
_cell.length_a   1.000
_cell.length_b   1.000
_cell.length_c   1.000
_cell.angle_alpha   90.00
_cell.angle_beta   90.00
_cell.angle_gamma   90.00
#
_symmetry.space_group_name_H-M   'P 1'
#
loop_
_entity.id
_entity.type
_entity.pdbx_description
1 polymer ?
#
loop_
_entity_poly.entity_id
_entity_poly.type
_entity_poly.pdbx_seq_one_letter_code
_entity_poly.pdbx_strand_id
1 'polypeptide(L)' 'RRLDESRYAYAAPMFGYEAVLTVSLAGFVVDYPSLWRSAA' A
#
# COMPACT_ATOMS: atom_id res chain seq x y z
N ARG A 1 2.50 7.69 4.55
CA ARG A 1 2.22 7.89 5.99
C ARG A 1 1.75 6.57 6.59
N ARG A 2 2.40 6.06 7.65
CA ARG A 2 1.91 4.87 8.37
C ARG A 2 0.59 5.20 9.08
N LEU A 3 -0.42 4.34 8.95
CA LEU A 3 -1.70 4.48 9.65
C LEU A 3 -1.75 3.55 10.86
N ASP A 4 -1.29 2.31 10.70
CA ASP A 4 -1.16 1.31 11.76
C ASP A 4 -0.09 0.25 11.38
N GLU A 5 -0.11 -0.90 12.05
CA GLU A 5 0.84 -1.98 11.85
C GLU A 5 0.87 -2.51 10.42
N SER A 6 -0.26 -2.55 9.73
CA SER A 6 -0.42 -3.20 8.42
C SER A 6 -0.92 -2.27 7.30
N ARG A 7 -1.17 -0.98 7.59
CA ARG A 7 -1.70 -0.02 6.61
C ARG A 7 -0.82 1.22 6.46
N TYR A 8 -0.55 1.56 5.20
CA TYR A 8 0.21 2.75 4.81
C TYR A 8 -0.56 3.60 3.80
N ALA A 9 -0.88 4.84 4.16
CA ALA A 9 -1.40 5.81 3.21
C ALA A 9 -0.29 6.23 2.24
N TYR A 10 -0.54 6.09 0.95
CA TYR A 10 0.36 6.43 -0.14
C TYR A 10 -0.36 7.34 -1.14
N ALA A 11 0.30 8.43 -1.51
CA ALA A 11 -0.18 9.37 -2.51
C ALA A 11 0.91 9.61 -3.55
N ALA A 12 0.54 9.52 -4.81
CA ALA A 12 1.36 9.90 -5.95
C ALA A 12 0.57 10.90 -6.81
N PRO A 13 0.56 12.20 -6.43
CA PRO A 13 -0.31 13.20 -7.05
C PRO A 13 -0.10 13.36 -8.56
N MET A 14 1.14 13.18 -9.05
CA MET A 14 1.44 13.23 -10.49
C MET A 14 0.65 12.21 -11.31
N PHE A 15 0.21 11.11 -10.71
CA PHE A 15 -0.56 10.06 -11.35
C PHE A 15 -2.04 10.07 -10.93
N GLY A 16 -2.47 11.07 -10.16
CA GLY A 16 -3.82 11.10 -9.59
C GLY A 16 -4.13 9.90 -8.69
N TYR A 17 -3.10 9.29 -8.10
CA TYR A 17 -3.24 8.06 -7.32
C TYR A 17 -3.13 8.34 -5.83
N GLU A 18 -4.15 7.92 -5.08
CA GLU A 18 -4.14 7.88 -3.63
C GLU A 18 -4.77 6.56 -3.19
N ALA A 19 -4.08 5.84 -2.30
CA ALA A 19 -4.60 4.59 -1.74
C ALA A 19 -3.96 4.27 -0.40
N VAL A 20 -4.56 3.31 0.29
CA VAL A 20 -3.98 2.67 1.47
C VAL A 20 -3.37 1.34 1.02
N LEU A 21 -2.05 1.23 1.13
CA LEU A 21 -1.33 -0.01 0.89
C LEU A 21 -1.48 -0.93 2.10
N THR A 22 -1.59 -2.23 1.85
CA THR A 22 -1.47 -3.25 2.89
C THR A 22 -0.03 -3.76 2.93
N VAL A 23 0.56 -3.82 4.12
CA VAL A 23 1.91 -4.32 4.35
C VAL A 23 1.92 -5.52 5.30
N SER A 24 2.88 -6.42 5.12
CA SER A 24 3.16 -7.51 6.05
C SER A 24 3.83 -7.00 7.32
N LEU A 25 3.92 -7.86 8.35
CA LEU A 25 4.67 -7.57 9.59
C LEU A 25 6.16 -7.26 9.34
N ALA A 26 6.73 -7.77 8.26
CA ALA A 26 8.10 -7.49 7.84
C ALA A 26 8.24 -6.20 7.01
N GLY A 27 7.13 -5.51 6.71
CA GLY A 27 7.11 -4.24 5.98
C GLY A 27 7.03 -4.35 4.46
N PHE A 28 6.80 -5.55 3.91
CA PHE A 28 6.59 -5.73 2.46
C PHE A 28 5.15 -5.40 2.08
N VAL A 29 4.95 -4.69 0.96
CA VAL A 29 3.59 -4.49 0.40
C VAL A 29 3.03 -5.86 -0.03
N VAL A 30 1.80 -6.14 0.36
CA VAL A 30 1.06 -7.36 -0.01
C VAL A 30 -0.17 -7.05 -0.88
N ASP A 31 -0.74 -5.85 -0.73
CA ASP A 31 -1.80 -5.35 -1.59
C ASP A 31 -1.52 -3.89 -1.96
N TYR A 32 -1.43 -3.65 -3.26
CA TYR A 32 -1.29 -2.34 -3.87
C TYR A 32 -2.54 -2.11 -4.72
N PRO A 33 -3.58 -1.45 -4.17
CA PRO A 33 -4.88 -1.37 -4.80
C PRO A 33 -4.83 -0.90 -6.26
N SER A 34 -5.49 -1.65 -7.14
CA SER A 34 -5.57 -1.40 -8.59
C SER A 34 -4.27 -1.54 -9.38
N LEU A 35 -3.12 -1.81 -8.76
CA LEU A 35 -1.83 -1.98 -9.45
C LEU A 35 -1.27 -3.39 -9.32
N TRP A 36 -1.29 -3.95 -8.11
CA TRP A 36 -0.59 -5.20 -7.84
C TRP A 36 -1.08 -5.87 -6.55
N ARG A 37 -0.97 -7.19 -6.52
CA ARG A 37 -1.19 -8.00 -5.32
C ARG A 37 -0.16 -9.12 -5.28
N SER A 38 0.33 -9.45 -4.08
CA SER A 38 1.25 -10.58 -3.92
C SER A 38 0.59 -11.87 -4.37
N ALA A 39 1.28 -12.67 -5.18
CA ALA A 39 0.97 -14.08 -5.31
C ALA A 39 1.27 -14.74 -3.95
N ALA A 40 0.29 -15.44 -3.39
CA ALA A 40 0.41 -16.14 -2.11
C ALA A 40 1.54 -17.18 -2.13
#